data_AF-A0A510HK31-F1
#
_entry.id   AF-A0A510HK31-F1
#
_cell.length_a   1.000
_cell.length_b   1.000
_cell.length_c   1.000
_cell.angle_alpha   90.00
_cell.angle_beta   90.00
_cell.angle_gamma   90.00
#
_symmetry.space_group_name_H-M   'P 1'
#
loop_
_entity.id
_entity.type
_entity.pdbx_description
1 polymer ?
#
loop_
_entity_poly.entity_id
_entity_poly.type
_entity_poly.pdbx_seq_one_letter_code
_entity_poly.pdbx_strand_id
1 'polypeptide(L)'
;MVRKLLLPFPLLSDPRGELARRCGLWNGRERVAVPALVLVDHSATVRYLYAGRDFADRPGDEEVFAAARELEDGAPPEDEPEVVATPADAGASTRPERAPQRLEDLPVYYRGVYFATVALGGRFERWGEPGLRALGEVIRYRKLIEDYRKAVRETLKLREGT
;
A
#
# COMPACT_ATOMS: atom_id res chain seq x y z
N MET A 1 -14.85 1.56 5.95
CA MET A 1 -14.19 0.69 6.95
C MET A 1 -13.77 -0.64 6.32
N VAL A 2 -12.48 -0.94 6.24
CA VAL A 2 -11.96 -2.18 5.63
C VAL A 2 -12.09 -3.33 6.64
N ARG A 3 -13.28 -3.92 6.79
CA ARG A 3 -13.48 -5.23 7.44
C ARG A 3 -13.01 -6.41 6.56
N LYS A 4 -12.20 -6.11 5.53
CA LYS A 4 -11.90 -7.02 4.42
C LYS A 4 -10.54 -7.70 4.55
N LEU A 5 -9.71 -7.26 5.49
CA LEU A 5 -8.36 -7.77 5.73
C LEU A 5 -8.14 -7.85 7.24
N LEU A 6 -7.66 -9.00 7.72
CA LEU A 6 -7.23 -9.17 9.11
C LEU A 6 -5.78 -8.68 9.22
N LEU A 7 -5.61 -7.37 9.42
CA LEU A 7 -4.29 -6.76 9.55
C LEU A 7 -3.86 -6.73 11.02
N PRO A 8 -2.61 -7.09 11.36
CA PRO A 8 -2.10 -7.02 12.72
C PRO A 8 -1.74 -5.60 13.16
N PHE A 9 -2.13 -4.59 12.39
CA PHE A 9 -1.85 -3.18 12.61
C PHE A 9 -3.08 -2.32 12.24
N PRO A 10 -3.22 -1.12 12.83
CA PRO A 10 -4.33 -0.23 12.53
C PRO A 10 -4.27 0.27 11.08
N LEU A 11 -5.43 0.39 10.44
CA LEU A 11 -5.59 1.09 9.17
C LEU A 11 -6.29 2.43 9.42
N LEU A 12 -5.55 3.51 9.23
CA LEU A 12 -6.03 4.88 9.44
C LEU A 12 -6.53 5.48 8.11
N SER A 13 -7.44 6.45 8.21
CA SER A 13 -7.98 7.17 7.06
C SER A 13 -7.55 8.62 7.12
N ASP A 14 -7.02 9.16 6.01
CA ASP A 14 -6.88 10.60 5.76
C ASP A 14 -7.99 11.04 4.79
N PRO A 15 -9.25 11.16 5.26
CA PRO A 15 -10.41 11.28 4.38
C PRO A 15 -10.44 12.59 3.61
N ARG A 16 -9.81 13.64 4.15
CA ARG A 16 -9.72 14.97 3.54
C ARG A 16 -8.41 15.17 2.79
N GLY A 17 -7.43 14.29 2.93
CA GLY A 17 -6.10 14.44 2.35
C GLY A 17 -5.24 15.50 3.07
N GLU A 18 -5.59 15.86 4.31
CA GLU A 18 -4.93 16.96 5.02
C GLU A 18 -3.52 16.55 5.46
N LEU A 19 -3.39 15.37 6.06
CA LEU A 19 -2.10 14.84 6.48
C LEU A 19 -1.17 14.68 5.28
N ALA A 20 -1.64 14.04 4.21
CA ALA A 20 -0.86 13.85 3.00
C ALA A 20 -0.40 15.19 2.38
N ARG A 21 -1.24 16.23 2.40
CA ARG A 21 -0.85 17.57 1.91
C ARG A 21 0.21 18.22 2.80
N ARG A 22 0.04 18.18 4.12
CA ARG A 22 1.02 18.75 5.07
C ARG A 22 2.39 18.07 4.96
N CYS A 23 2.41 16.76 4.75
CA CYS A 23 3.64 16.00 4.56
C CYS A 23 4.27 16.16 3.16
N GLY A 24 3.66 16.92 2.24
CA GLY A 24 4.14 17.02 0.85
C GLY A 24 3.97 15.72 0.04
N LEU A 25 3.13 14.80 0.51
CA LEU A 25 2.90 13.47 -0.08
C LEU A 25 1.58 13.42 -0.87
N TRP A 26 1.10 14.54 -1.37
CA TRP A 26 -0.19 14.64 -2.04
C TRP A 26 -0.06 14.69 -3.57
N ASN A 27 -0.79 13.80 -4.26
CA ASN A 27 -1.02 13.89 -5.69
C ASN A 27 -2.28 14.74 -5.94
N GLY A 28 -2.07 16.00 -6.34
CA GLY A 28 -3.15 16.95 -6.64
C GLY A 28 -4.05 16.52 -7.80
N ARG A 29 -3.50 15.81 -8.80
CA ARG A 29 -4.24 15.35 -9.97
C ARG A 29 -5.15 14.17 -9.63
N GLU A 30 -4.60 13.15 -8.97
CA GLU A 30 -5.35 11.94 -8.60
C GLU A 30 -6.13 12.08 -7.29
N ARG A 31 -5.98 13.22 -6.59
CA ARG A 31 -6.59 13.55 -5.30
C ARG A 31 -6.39 12.46 -4.24
N VAL A 32 -5.16 11.96 -4.12
CA VAL A 32 -4.73 10.94 -3.15
C VAL A 32 -3.32 11.19 -2.67
N ALA A 33 -2.94 10.55 -1.56
CA ALA A 33 -1.54 10.40 -1.21
C ALA A 33 -0.78 9.66 -2.33
N VAL A 34 0.45 10.10 -2.62
CA VAL A 34 1.40 9.27 -3.39
C VAL A 34 1.77 8.05 -2.55
N PRO A 35 2.16 6.91 -3.16
CA PRO A 35 2.71 5.81 -2.39
C PRO A 35 3.94 6.27 -1.63
N ALA A 36 3.92 6.14 -0.31
CA ALA A 36 4.98 6.61 0.55
C ALA A 36 5.17 5.66 1.73
N LEU A 37 6.39 5.65 2.26
CA LEU A 37 6.73 4.99 3.51
C LEU A 37 7.46 6.01 4.38
N VAL A 38 6.95 6.23 5.59
CA VAL A 38 7.52 7.14 6.57
C VAL A 38 7.89 6.33 7.79
N LEU A 39 9.15 6.39 8.22
CA LEU A 39 9.55 5.91 9.55
C LEU A 39 9.76 7.11 10.45
N VAL A 40 9.04 7.09 11.57
CA VAL A 40 9.17 8.06 12.65
C VAL A 40 9.72 7.35 13.88
N ASP A 41 10.58 8.05 14.63
CA ASP A 41 11.02 7.57 15.93
C ASP A 41 10.01 7.91 17.03
N HIS A 42 10.34 7.55 18.28
CA HIS A 42 9.45 7.75 19.42
C HIS A 42 9.24 9.23 19.77
N SER A 43 10.08 10.13 19.26
CA SER A 43 9.93 11.60 19.38
C SER A 43 9.09 12.23 18.26
N ALA A 44 8.48 11.39 17.40
CA ALA A 44 7.78 11.80 16.17
C ALA A 44 8.69 12.47 15.12
N THR A 45 10.00 12.26 15.21
CA THR A 45 10.94 12.75 14.20
C THR A 45 11.00 11.79 13.03
N VAL A 46 10.89 12.30 11.80
CA VAL A 46 11.03 11.49 10.58
C VAL A 46 12.50 11.08 10.42
N ARG A 47 12.77 9.78 10.50
CA ARG A 47 14.11 9.20 10.29
C ARG A 47 14.30 8.60 8.90
N TYR A 48 13.20 8.24 8.24
CA TYR A 48 13.21 7.77 6.86
C TYR A 48 11.95 8.21 6.13
N LEU A 49 12.11 8.64 4.87
CA LEU A 49 11.01 8.96 3.97
C LEU A 49 11.30 8.41 2.59
N TYR A 50 10.41 7.53 2.13
CA TYR A 50 10.27 7.18 0.73
C TYR A 50 9.01 7.82 0.16
N ALA A 51 9.14 8.52 -0.97
CA ALA A 51 8.02 9.05 -1.74
C ALA A 51 8.08 8.54 -3.18
N GLY A 52 7.15 7.66 -3.53
CA GLY A 52 6.99 7.09 -4.87
C GLY A 52 6.45 8.11 -5.87
N ARG A 53 6.81 7.91 -7.15
CA ARG A 53 6.34 8.71 -8.28
C ARG A 53 5.24 8.00 -9.05
N ASP A 54 5.28 6.67 -9.08
CA ASP A 54 4.27 5.81 -9.68
C ASP A 54 3.40 5.12 -8.61
N PHE A 55 2.18 4.71 -8.97
CA PHE A 55 1.28 4.02 -8.04
C PHE A 55 1.82 2.66 -7.56
N ALA A 56 2.70 2.03 -8.34
CA ALA A 56 3.34 0.75 -8.05
C ALA A 56 4.67 0.88 -7.30
N ASP A 57 5.19 2.10 -7.12
CA ASP A 57 6.48 2.35 -6.48
C ASP A 57 6.47 1.93 -5.00
N ARG A 58 7.44 1.11 -4.60
CA ARG A 58 7.65 0.67 -3.21
C ARG A 58 9.16 0.65 -2.92
N PRO A 59 9.62 1.02 -1.71
CA PRO A 59 11.01 0.85 -1.33
C PRO A 59 11.33 -0.64 -1.15
N GLY A 60 12.62 -0.99 -1.16
CA GLY A 60 13.05 -2.36 -0.85
C GLY A 60 13.04 -2.64 0.65
N ASP A 61 12.66 -3.86 1.04
CA ASP A 61 12.54 -4.28 2.45
C ASP A 61 13.84 -4.07 3.24
N GLU A 62 15.00 -4.37 2.64
CA GLU A 62 16.30 -4.26 3.31
C GLU A 62 16.63 -2.82 3.74
N GLU A 63 16.35 -1.85 2.86
CA GLU A 63 16.55 -0.42 3.11
C GLU A 63 15.65 0.05 4.26
N VAL A 64 14.38 -0.33 4.22
CA VAL A 64 13.40 0.01 5.26
C VAL A 64 13.78 -0.60 6.60
N PHE A 65 14.20 -1.87 6.62
CA PHE A 65 14.59 -2.55 7.85
C PHE A 65 15.92 -2.05 8.40
N ALA A 66 16.86 -1.62 7.56
CA ALA A 66 18.08 -0.96 8.01
C ALA A 66 17.74 0.33 8.76
N ALA A 67 16.94 1.21 8.14
CA ALA A 67 16.49 2.45 8.77
C ALA A 67 15.68 2.21 10.06
N ALA A 68 14.83 1.18 10.09
CA ALA A 68 14.04 0.84 11.27
C ALA A 68 14.88 0.38 12.47
N ARG A 69 16.04 -0.25 12.24
CA ARG A 69 16.96 -0.68 13.32
C ARG A 69 17.74 0.47 13.95
N GLU A 70 17.83 1.60 13.25
CA GLU A 70 18.51 2.81 13.71
C GLU A 70 17.57 3.77 14.46
N LEU A 71 16.30 3.40 14.65
CA LEU A 71 15.36 4.20 15.42
C LEU A 71 15.81 4.27 16.88
N GLU A 72 15.96 5.49 17.36
CA GLU A 72 16.31 5.78 18.74
C GLU A 72 15.05 5.85 19.62
N ASP A 73 15.19 5.44 20.87
CA ASP A 73 14.18 5.70 21.90
C ASP A 73 14.22 7.19 22.27
N GLY A 74 13.05 7.81 22.31
CA GLY A 74 12.86 9.23 22.64
C GLY A 74 11.57 9.42 23.44
N ALA A 75 11.44 10.57 24.09
CA ALA A 75 10.17 10.92 24.73
C ALA A 75 9.12 11.24 23.65
N PRO A 76 7.88 10.74 23.78
CA PRO A 76 6.80 11.15 22.89
C PRO A 76 6.57 12.67 22.98
N PRO A 77 6.16 13.31 21.88
CA PRO A 77 5.83 14.74 21.89
C PRO A 77 4.67 15.00 22.88
N GLU A 78 4.78 16.12 23.60
CA GLU A 78 3.73 16.57 24.53
C GLU A 78 2.60 17.36 23.82
N ASP A 79 2.86 17.82 22.60
CA ASP A 79 1.92 18.63 21.82
C ASP A 79 0.68 17.84 21.38
N GLU A 80 -0.47 18.53 21.34
CA GLU A 80 -1.68 17.95 20.78
C GLU A 80 -1.56 17.74 19.26
N PRO A 81 -2.14 16.66 18.72
CA PRO A 81 -2.07 16.38 17.29
C PRO A 81 -2.81 17.45 16.48
N GLU A 82 -2.10 18.08 15.54
CA GLU A 82 -2.68 19.10 14.65
C GLU A 82 -3.73 18.53 13.68
N VAL A 83 -3.62 17.25 13.33
CA VAL A 83 -4.55 16.57 12.42
C VAL A 83 -5.19 15.41 13.17
N VAL A 84 -6.51 15.50 13.35
CA VAL A 84 -7.32 14.48 14.02
C VAL A 84 -8.37 13.96 13.03
N ALA A 85 -8.35 12.65 12.81
CA ALA A 85 -9.39 11.95 12.06
C ALA A 85 -10.11 10.97 12.99
N THR A 86 -11.43 11.03 13.00
CA THR A 86 -12.28 10.18 13.84
C THR A 86 -12.98 9.11 13.01
N PRO A 87 -13.54 8.06 13.62
CA PRO A 87 -14.38 7.09 12.90
C PRO A 87 -15.56 7.72 12.15
N ALA A 88 -16.08 8.86 12.61
CA ALA A 88 -17.15 9.58 11.93
C ALA A 88 -16.72 10.13 10.56
N ASP A 89 -15.42 10.43 10.40
CA ASP A 89 -14.86 10.93 9.15
C ASP A 89 -14.62 9.82 8.11
N ALA A 90 -14.76 8.53 8.48
CA ALA A 90 -14.41 7.39 7.63
C ALA A 90 -15.30 7.26 6.36
N GLY A 91 -16.43 7.97 6.29
CA GLY A 91 -17.28 8.06 5.10
C GLY A 91 -16.89 9.18 4.14
N ALA A 92 -16.07 10.13 4.57
CA ALA A 92 -15.62 11.23 3.73
C ALA A 92 -14.53 10.76 2.77
N SER A 93 -14.54 11.30 1.55
CA SER A 93 -13.59 10.96 0.49
C SER A 93 -13.31 12.21 -0.33
N THR A 94 -12.04 12.43 -0.67
CA THR A 94 -11.62 13.42 -1.66
C THR A 94 -12.03 13.07 -3.09
N ARG A 95 -12.59 11.86 -3.30
CA ARG A 95 -13.03 11.31 -4.58
C ARG A 95 -14.40 10.66 -4.45
N PRO A 96 -15.47 11.45 -4.21
CA PRO A 96 -16.82 10.91 -4.02
C PRO A 96 -17.34 10.17 -5.27
N GLU A 97 -16.82 10.50 -6.45
CA GLU A 97 -17.17 9.84 -7.71
C GLU A 97 -16.54 8.45 -7.90
N ARG A 98 -15.49 8.12 -7.15
CA ARG A 98 -14.80 6.82 -7.24
C ARG A 98 -15.23 5.92 -6.08
N ALA A 99 -16.13 4.99 -6.38
CA ALA A 99 -16.54 3.98 -5.41
C ALA A 99 -15.34 3.11 -4.96
N PRO A 100 -15.18 2.82 -3.66
CA PRO A 100 -14.18 1.87 -3.18
C PRO A 100 -14.44 0.47 -3.76
N GLN A 101 -13.39 -0.18 -4.23
CA GLN A 101 -13.48 -1.54 -4.76
C GLN A 101 -14.01 -2.52 -3.69
N ARG A 102 -14.96 -3.39 -4.04
CA ARG A 102 -15.54 -4.34 -3.09
C ARG A 102 -14.61 -5.53 -2.88
N LEU A 103 -14.74 -6.23 -1.73
CA LEU A 103 -13.95 -7.43 -1.47
C LEU A 103 -14.26 -8.51 -2.50
N GLU A 104 -15.53 -8.60 -2.87
CA GLU A 104 -16.05 -9.57 -3.83
C GLU A 104 -15.53 -9.34 -5.25
N ASP A 105 -15.06 -8.12 -5.56
CA ASP A 105 -14.46 -7.78 -6.86
C ASP A 105 -12.98 -8.16 -6.95
N LEU A 106 -12.29 -8.29 -5.80
CA LEU A 106 -10.85 -8.57 -5.74
C LEU A 106 -10.46 -9.90 -6.41
N PRO A 107 -11.22 -11.02 -6.29
CA PRO A 107 -10.91 -12.25 -7.02
C PRO A 107 -10.83 -12.07 -8.54
N VAL A 108 -11.71 -11.26 -9.12
CA VAL A 108 -11.73 -10.98 -10.57
C VAL A 108 -10.55 -10.07 -10.94
N TYR A 109 -10.33 -9.02 -10.16
CA TYR A 109 -9.21 -8.10 -10.35
C TYR A 109 -7.87 -8.83 -10.35
N TYR A 110 -7.57 -9.59 -9.30
CA TYR A 110 -6.30 -10.31 -9.19
C TYR A 110 -6.15 -11.43 -10.22
N ARG A 111 -7.26 -11.99 -10.73
CA ARG A 111 -7.22 -12.91 -11.87
C ARG A 111 -6.71 -12.19 -13.12
N GLY A 112 -7.22 -10.98 -13.39
CA GLY A 112 -6.74 -10.15 -14.50
C GLY A 112 -5.26 -9.81 -14.38
N VAL A 113 -4.83 -9.35 -13.20
CA VAL A 113 -3.42 -9.04 -12.93
C VAL A 113 -2.53 -10.27 -13.13
N TYR A 114 -2.94 -11.43 -12.62
CA TYR A 114 -2.20 -12.68 -12.82
C TYR A 114 -1.97 -12.98 -14.31
N PHE A 115 -3.02 -12.93 -15.14
CA PHE A 115 -2.88 -13.18 -16.58
C PHE A 115 -1.98 -12.15 -17.27
N ALA A 116 -2.02 -10.88 -16.85
CA ALA A 116 -1.10 -9.88 -17.35
C ALA A 116 0.36 -10.24 -17.04
N THR A 117 0.67 -10.74 -15.83
CA THR A 117 2.02 -11.21 -15.50
C THR A 117 2.44 -12.44 -16.31
N VAL A 118 1.50 -13.34 -16.65
CA VAL A 118 1.78 -14.50 -17.52
C VAL A 118 2.17 -14.03 -18.92
N ALA A 119 1.37 -13.13 -19.50
CA ALA A 119 1.63 -12.58 -20.82
C ALA A 119 2.96 -11.80 -20.89
N LEU A 120 3.27 -10.99 -19.87
CA LEU A 120 4.54 -10.26 -19.78
C LEU A 120 5.73 -11.21 -19.62
N GLY A 121 5.63 -12.23 -18.77
CA GLY A 121 6.69 -13.22 -18.58
C GLY A 121 7.06 -13.90 -19.89
N GLY A 122 6.06 -14.40 -20.63
CA GLY A 122 6.31 -15.02 -21.93
C GLY A 122 6.89 -14.06 -22.98
N ARG A 123 6.65 -12.74 -22.87
CA ARG A 123 7.29 -11.73 -23.75
C ARG A 123 8.76 -11.54 -23.39
N PHE A 124 9.08 -11.37 -22.11
CA PHE A 124 10.46 -11.14 -21.67
C PHE A 124 11.34 -12.37 -21.84
N GLU A 125 10.79 -13.57 -21.69
CA GLU A 125 11.49 -14.82 -22.02
C GLU A 125 11.93 -14.85 -23.49
N ARG A 126 11.07 -14.42 -24.42
CA ARG A 126 11.40 -14.34 -25.86
C ARG A 126 12.47 -13.30 -26.19
N TRP A 127 12.79 -12.38 -25.27
CA TRP A 127 13.86 -11.40 -25.48
C TRP A 127 15.26 -11.95 -25.17
N GLY A 128 15.37 -13.17 -24.63
CA GLY A 128 16.66 -13.76 -24.28
C GLY A 128 17.35 -13.03 -23.12
N GLU A 129 18.69 -12.97 -23.13
CA GLU A 129 19.48 -12.35 -22.06
C GLU A 129 19.03 -10.94 -21.66
N PRO A 130 18.74 -10.00 -22.59
CA PRO A 130 18.21 -8.67 -22.25
C PRO A 130 16.92 -8.69 -21.42
N GLY A 131 16.11 -9.74 -21.55
CA GLY A 131 14.83 -9.89 -20.86
C GLY A 131 14.92 -10.50 -19.46
N LEU A 132 16.05 -11.10 -19.08
CA LEU A 132 16.15 -11.91 -17.85
C LEU A 132 15.85 -11.12 -16.58
N ARG A 133 16.34 -9.88 -16.48
CA ARG A 133 16.05 -9.02 -15.32
C ARG A 133 14.55 -8.74 -15.20
N ALA A 134 13.91 -8.31 -16.29
CA ALA A 134 12.49 -8.02 -16.32
C ALA A 134 11.63 -9.27 -16.08
N LEU A 135 12.06 -10.42 -16.60
CA LEU A 135 11.43 -11.72 -16.34
C LEU A 135 11.48 -12.06 -14.85
N GLY A 136 12.64 -11.86 -14.21
CA GLY A 136 12.80 -12.04 -12.76
C GLY A 136 11.84 -11.18 -11.92
N GLU A 137 11.68 -9.90 -12.28
CA GLU A 137 10.70 -9.01 -11.63
C GLU A 137 9.26 -9.52 -11.80
N VAL A 138 8.88 -9.92 -13.02
CA VAL A 138 7.54 -10.44 -13.31
C VAL A 138 7.25 -11.71 -12.52
N ILE A 139 8.24 -12.60 -12.37
CA ILE A 139 8.09 -13.84 -11.59
C ILE A 139 7.87 -13.51 -10.11
N ARG A 140 8.68 -12.59 -9.54
CA ARG A 140 8.48 -12.13 -8.15
C ARG A 140 7.10 -11.52 -7.95
N TYR A 141 6.70 -10.62 -8.84
CA TYR A 141 5.40 -9.98 -8.77
C TYR A 141 4.25 -11.00 -8.92
N ARG A 142 4.38 -12.00 -9.80
CA ARG A 142 3.38 -13.07 -9.94
C ARG A 142 3.18 -13.84 -8.64
N LYS A 143 4.27 -14.20 -7.95
CA LYS A 143 4.19 -14.89 -6.65
C LYS A 143 3.43 -14.04 -5.63
N LEU A 144 3.72 -12.75 -5.54
CA LEU A 144 2.99 -11.82 -4.68
C LEU A 144 1.48 -11.78 -4.99
N ILE A 145 1.11 -11.79 -6.28
CA ILE A 145 -0.30 -11.84 -6.70
C ILE A 145 -0.97 -13.17 -6.30
N GLU A 146 -0.26 -14.29 -6.37
CA GLU A 146 -0.77 -15.59 -5.90
C GLU A 146 -1.05 -15.58 -4.40
N ASP A 147 -0.13 -15.02 -3.61
CA ASP A 147 -0.29 -14.87 -2.16
C ASP A 147 -1.49 -13.97 -1.82
N TYR A 148 -1.65 -12.82 -2.48
CA TYR A 148 -2.82 -11.97 -2.31
C TYR A 148 -4.12 -12.67 -2.69
N ARG A 149 -4.14 -13.45 -3.78
CA ARG A 149 -5.33 -14.22 -4.18
C ARG A 149 -5.71 -15.25 -3.14
N LYS A 150 -4.72 -15.91 -2.52
CA LYS A 150 -4.96 -16.85 -1.42
C LYS A 150 -5.59 -16.12 -0.23
N ALA A 151 -4.99 -15.02 0.22
CA ALA A 151 -5.47 -14.24 1.35
C ALA A 151 -6.90 -13.68 1.14
N VAL A 152 -7.21 -13.17 -0.06
CA VAL A 152 -8.55 -12.68 -0.41
C VAL A 152 -9.58 -13.82 -0.32
N ARG A 153 -9.27 -15.02 -0.83
CA ARG A 153 -10.17 -16.17 -0.75
C ARG A 153 -10.39 -16.63 0.69
N GLU A 154 -9.33 -16.70 1.49
CA GLU A 154 -9.43 -17.05 2.91
C GLU A 154 -10.30 -16.05 3.67
N THR A 155 -10.14 -14.75 3.39
CA THR A 155 -10.95 -13.72 4.02
C THR A 155 -12.42 -13.78 3.61
N LEU A 156 -12.72 -14.07 2.34
CA LEU A 156 -14.09 -14.29 1.86
C LEU A 156 -14.74 -15.48 2.59
N LYS A 157 -14.04 -16.61 2.72
CA LYS A 157 -14.54 -17.78 3.45
C LYS A 157 -14.82 -17.48 4.92
N LEU A 158 -13.93 -16.73 5.58
CA LEU A 158 -14.14 -16.31 6.97
C LEU A 158 -15.40 -15.46 7.12
N ARG A 159 -15.69 -14.57 6.16
CA ARG A 159 -16.91 -13.75 6.19
C ARG A 159 -18.20 -14.51 5.87
N GLU A 160 -18.12 -15.61 5.11
CA GLU A 160 -19.28 -16.47 4.82
C GLU A 160 -19.63 -17.40 5.99
N GLY A 161 -18.63 -17.75 6.81
CA GLY A 161 -18.81 -18.56 8.02
C GLY A 161 -19.10 -17.78 9.32
N THR A 162 -19.29 -16.46 9.23
CA THR A 162 -19.66 -15.57 10.35
C THR A 162 -21.04 -15.00 10.10
#